data_AF-A0A3C1ZCW5-F1
#
_entry.id   AF-A0A3C1ZCW5-F1
#
_cell.length_a   1.000
_cell.length_b   1.000
_cell.length_c   1.000
_cell.angle_alpha   90.00
_cell.angle_beta   90.00
_cell.angle_gamma   90.00
#
_symmetry.space_group_name_H-M   'P 1'
#
loop_
_entity.id
_entity.type
_entity.pdbx_description
1 polymer ?
#
loop_
_entity_poly.entity_id
_entity_poly.type
_entity_poly.pdbx_seq_one_letter_code
_entity_poly.pdbx_strand_id
1 'polypeptide(L)'
;MKKTLLALACTIIVGTGFAKNPVSQIITTGQQDVENLQDLEKKAKQAREEADKAKKAEKQAKEQAKKAKEAEKKAKEQAKEAKKQEKLLKERQNAQKKINKEQKNIEKYQKDIVKEQAKLTDPDLKKQEKAAKKIESLNKKIEKSNKEIEKARKKL
;
A
#
# COMPACT_ATOMS: atom_id res chain seq x y z
N MET A 1 83.60 18.14 40.55
CA MET A 1 84.97 18.47 40.11
C MET A 1 84.90 18.75 38.61
N LYS A 2 85.07 20.01 38.17
CA LYS A 2 86.29 20.52 37.46
C LYS A 2 86.53 19.71 36.16
N LYS A 3 86.56 20.23 34.92
CA LYS A 3 86.86 21.57 34.38
C LYS A 3 86.47 21.64 32.89
N THR A 4 86.19 22.87 32.49
CA THR A 4 86.19 23.55 31.18
C THR A 4 87.33 23.18 30.21
N LEU A 5 87.02 23.13 28.92
CA LEU A 5 87.90 23.43 27.76
C LEU A 5 86.96 23.61 26.55
N LEU A 6 86.41 24.80 26.28
CA LEU A 6 87.01 25.92 25.55
C LEU A 6 87.94 25.49 24.39
N ALA A 7 87.37 25.29 23.21
CA ALA A 7 88.08 25.39 21.94
C ALA A 7 87.43 26.52 21.13
N LEU A 8 88.06 27.69 21.24
CA LEU A 8 87.81 28.90 20.48
C LEU A 8 88.58 28.79 19.15
N ALA A 9 88.08 29.50 18.13
CA ALA A 9 88.74 29.89 16.87
C ALA A 9 88.57 28.95 15.65
N CYS A 10 87.67 29.34 14.75
CA CYS A 10 88.13 30.05 13.54
C CYS A 10 86.96 30.83 12.90
N THR A 11 87.05 32.15 13.02
CA THR A 11 86.21 33.15 12.37
C THR A 11 86.67 33.36 10.92
N ILE A 12 85.80 33.18 9.94
CA ILE A 12 85.83 33.85 8.63
C ILE A 12 84.37 34.21 8.30
N ILE A 13 83.90 35.40 8.69
CA ILE A 13 83.89 36.64 7.88
C ILE A 13 83.06 36.52 6.59
N VAL A 14 81.84 37.05 6.71
CA VAL A 14 81.16 38.00 5.81
C VAL A 14 80.95 37.60 4.34
N GLY A 15 79.66 37.43 4.01
CA GLY A 15 79.00 38.23 2.99
C GLY A 15 79.18 37.81 1.53
N THR A 16 78.07 37.49 0.87
CA THR A 16 77.65 38.06 -0.42
C THR A 16 76.33 37.42 -0.82
N GLY A 17 75.40 38.24 -1.31
CA GLY A 17 74.07 37.81 -1.71
C GLY A 17 74.12 36.69 -2.76
N PHE A 18 73.44 35.59 -2.45
CA PHE A 18 72.98 34.69 -3.49
C PHE A 18 71.89 35.43 -4.27
N ALA A 19 72.29 36.03 -5.38
CA ALA A 19 71.39 36.30 -6.50
C ALA A 19 70.60 35.02 -6.74
N LYS A 20 69.27 35.09 -6.53
CA LYS A 20 68.35 34.03 -6.92
C LYS A 20 68.58 33.77 -8.40
N ASN A 21 69.19 32.64 -8.72
CA ASN A 21 69.41 32.24 -10.10
C ASN A 21 68.02 32.05 -10.74
N PRO A 22 67.63 32.84 -11.75
CA PRO A 22 66.28 32.80 -12.32
C PRO A 22 65.93 31.41 -12.87
N VAL A 23 66.94 30.64 -13.30
CA VAL A 23 66.79 29.26 -13.77
C VAL A 23 66.31 28.32 -12.66
N SER A 24 66.83 28.43 -11.43
CA SER A 24 66.41 27.58 -10.31
C SER A 24 65.00 27.89 -9.83
N GLN A 25 64.59 29.17 -9.84
CA GLN A 25 63.21 29.55 -9.53
C GLN A 25 62.24 29.02 -10.60
N ILE A 26 62.56 29.15 -11.89
CA ILE A 26 61.73 28.63 -12.99
C ILE A 26 61.53 27.12 -12.87
N ILE A 27 62.57 26.36 -12.53
CA ILE A 27 62.49 24.90 -12.36
C ILE A 27 61.58 24.51 -11.17
N THR A 28 61.62 25.26 -10.05
CA THR A 28 60.77 24.97 -8.88
C THR A 28 59.30 25.32 -9.12
N THR A 29 59.00 26.46 -9.77
CA THR A 29 57.62 26.79 -10.18
C THR A 29 57.09 25.81 -11.23
N GLY A 30 57.91 25.40 -12.20
CA GLY A 30 57.50 24.44 -13.23
C GLY A 30 57.18 23.04 -12.67
N GLN A 31 57.88 22.60 -11.62
CA GLN A 31 57.57 21.33 -10.93
C GLN A 31 56.28 21.42 -10.10
N GLN A 32 56.04 22.54 -9.41
CA GLN A 32 54.77 22.78 -8.70
C GLN A 32 53.57 22.85 -9.66
N ASP A 33 53.72 23.46 -10.83
CA ASP A 33 52.65 23.52 -11.82
C ASP A 33 52.29 22.14 -12.38
N VAL A 34 53.28 21.25 -12.56
CA VAL A 34 53.06 19.87 -13.00
C VAL A 34 52.37 19.02 -11.91
N GLU A 35 52.76 19.15 -10.64
CA GLU A 35 52.07 18.48 -9.53
C GLU A 35 50.62 18.96 -9.38
N ASN A 36 50.40 20.28 -9.48
CA ASN A 36 49.06 20.87 -9.43
C ASN A 36 48.17 20.38 -10.58
N LEU A 37 48.74 20.25 -11.79
CA LEU A 37 48.01 19.71 -12.96
C LEU A 37 47.64 18.24 -12.76
N GLN A 38 48.54 17.41 -12.21
CA GLN A 38 48.26 16.00 -11.93
C GLN A 38 47.18 15.82 -10.86
N ASP A 39 47.18 16.65 -9.82
CA ASP A 39 46.14 16.62 -8.77
C ASP A 39 44.78 17.11 -9.27
N LEU A 40 44.77 18.13 -10.14
CA LEU A 40 43.56 18.57 -10.83
C LEU A 40 42.98 17.46 -11.72
N GLU A 41 43.83 16.73 -12.45
CA GLU A 41 43.41 15.63 -13.32
C GLU A 41 42.82 14.47 -12.51
N LYS A 42 43.44 14.10 -11.38
CA LYS A 42 42.89 13.10 -10.45
C LYS A 42 41.54 13.53 -9.87
N LYS A 43 41.41 14.78 -9.42
CA LYS A 43 40.14 15.33 -8.90
C LYS A 43 39.06 15.35 -9.98
N ALA A 44 39.40 15.72 -11.22
CA ALA A 44 38.48 15.71 -12.34
C ALA A 44 38.00 14.29 -12.68
N LYS A 45 38.89 13.29 -12.62
CA LYS A 45 38.53 11.89 -12.82
C LYS A 45 37.61 11.35 -11.73
N GLN A 46 37.91 11.65 -10.46
CA GLN A 46 37.05 11.29 -9.33
C GLN A 46 35.66 11.95 -9.43
N ALA A 47 35.61 13.24 -9.74
CA ALA A 47 34.34 13.96 -9.93
C ALA A 47 33.50 13.36 -11.08
N ARG A 48 34.14 12.92 -12.18
CA ARG A 48 33.46 12.22 -13.27
C ARG A 48 32.89 10.87 -12.83
N GLU A 49 33.66 10.08 -12.10
CA GLU A 49 33.20 8.78 -11.57
C GLU A 49 32.04 8.94 -10.57
N GLU A 50 32.11 9.94 -9.69
CA GLU A 50 31.02 10.27 -8.76
C GLU A 50 29.76 10.74 -9.49
N ALA A 51 29.91 11.59 -10.52
CA ALA A 51 28.79 12.02 -11.35
C ALA A 51 28.11 10.85 -12.07
N ASP A 52 28.88 9.87 -12.56
CA ASP A 52 28.32 8.68 -13.20
C ASP A 52 27.64 7.73 -12.20
N LYS A 53 28.18 7.58 -10.99
CA LYS A 53 27.51 6.86 -9.88
C LYS A 53 26.20 7.54 -9.51
N ALA A 54 26.19 8.87 -9.36
CA ALA A 54 25.00 9.64 -9.06
C ALA A 54 23.92 9.48 -10.15
N LYS A 55 24.30 9.56 -11.43
CA LYS A 55 23.37 9.31 -12.57
C LYS A 55 22.77 7.91 -12.55
N LYS A 56 23.57 6.88 -12.23
CA LYS A 56 23.08 5.49 -12.11
C LYS A 56 22.11 5.35 -10.95
N ALA A 57 22.44 5.91 -9.77
CA ALA A 57 21.56 5.92 -8.61
C ALA A 57 20.23 6.64 -8.90
N GLU A 58 20.28 7.78 -9.60
CA GLU A 58 19.09 8.53 -10.00
C GLU A 58 18.16 7.71 -10.92
N LYS A 59 18.73 7.01 -11.91
CA LYS A 59 17.95 6.11 -12.78
C LYS A 59 17.29 4.99 -11.99
N GLN A 60 18.02 4.34 -11.08
CA GLN A 60 17.48 3.29 -10.22
C GLN A 60 16.36 3.81 -9.31
N ALA A 61 16.54 4.98 -8.70
CA ALA A 61 15.53 5.62 -7.87
C ALA A 61 14.26 5.95 -8.68
N LYS A 62 14.41 6.46 -9.91
CA LYS A 62 13.28 6.72 -10.82
C LYS A 62 12.52 5.44 -11.18
N GLU A 63 13.23 4.33 -11.44
CA GLU A 63 12.58 3.04 -11.70
C GLU A 63 11.85 2.48 -10.48
N GLN A 64 12.46 2.56 -9.29
CA GLN A 64 11.80 2.16 -8.04
C GLN A 64 10.55 3.00 -7.78
N ALA A 65 10.59 4.31 -8.01
CA ALA A 65 9.44 5.19 -7.87
C ALA A 65 8.29 4.81 -8.84
N LYS A 66 8.62 4.42 -10.08
CA LYS A 66 7.61 3.92 -11.04
C LYS A 66 6.97 2.62 -10.54
N LYS A 67 7.78 1.64 -10.12
CA LYS A 67 7.29 0.37 -9.58
C LYS A 67 6.40 0.58 -8.34
N ALA A 68 6.77 1.48 -7.45
CA ALA A 68 5.98 1.82 -6.27
C ALA A 68 4.61 2.42 -6.66
N LYS A 69 4.57 3.34 -7.63
CA LYS A 69 3.30 3.91 -8.13
C LYS A 69 2.40 2.86 -8.78
N GLU A 70 2.97 1.93 -9.55
CA GLU A 70 2.22 0.82 -10.14
C GLU A 70 1.66 -0.13 -9.08
N ALA A 71 2.45 -0.46 -8.06
CA ALA A 71 2.00 -1.28 -6.94
C ALA A 71 0.86 -0.60 -6.17
N GLU A 72 0.97 0.71 -5.91
CA GLU A 72 -0.09 1.50 -5.27
C GLU A 72 -1.39 1.48 -6.09
N LYS A 73 -1.29 1.64 -7.42
CA LYS A 73 -2.46 1.58 -8.30
C LYS A 73 -3.14 0.21 -8.23
N LYS A 74 -2.37 -0.87 -8.33
CA LYS A 74 -2.89 -2.25 -8.21
C LYS A 74 -3.55 -2.50 -6.85
N ALA A 75 -2.93 -2.04 -5.77
CA ALA A 75 -3.50 -2.16 -4.42
C ALA A 75 -4.83 -1.39 -4.30
N LYS A 76 -4.93 -0.19 -4.87
CA LYS A 76 -6.18 0.59 -4.92
C LYS A 76 -7.29 -0.11 -5.70
N GLU A 77 -6.95 -0.73 -6.83
CA GLU A 77 -7.91 -1.51 -7.63
C GLU A 77 -8.40 -2.76 -6.89
N GLN A 78 -7.50 -3.51 -6.26
CA GLN A 78 -7.85 -4.66 -5.41
C GLN A 78 -8.75 -4.25 -4.24
N ALA A 79 -8.45 -3.13 -3.58
CA ALA A 79 -9.28 -2.62 -2.48
C ALA A 79 -10.70 -2.24 -2.96
N LYS A 80 -10.83 -1.66 -4.16
CA LYS A 80 -12.15 -1.36 -4.75
C LYS A 80 -12.93 -2.64 -5.05
N GLU A 81 -12.26 -3.64 -5.61
CA GLU A 81 -12.89 -4.93 -5.92
C GLU A 81 -13.33 -5.66 -4.65
N ALA A 82 -12.47 -5.71 -3.63
CA ALA A 82 -12.82 -6.27 -2.32
C ALA A 82 -14.06 -5.60 -1.71
N LYS A 83 -14.16 -4.26 -1.78
CA LYS A 83 -15.36 -3.53 -1.32
C LYS A 83 -16.63 -3.86 -2.11
N LYS A 84 -16.52 -4.12 -3.42
CA LYS A 84 -17.68 -4.56 -4.24
C LYS A 84 -18.13 -5.96 -3.83
N GLN A 85 -17.18 -6.90 -3.68
CA GLN A 85 -17.46 -8.26 -3.24
C GLN A 85 -18.10 -8.28 -1.85
N GLU A 86 -17.63 -7.45 -0.92
CA GLU A 86 -18.22 -7.31 0.42
C GLU A 86 -19.68 -6.84 0.35
N LYS A 87 -20.00 -5.87 -0.51
CA LYS A 87 -21.37 -5.41 -0.72
C LYS A 87 -22.27 -6.50 -1.28
N LEU A 88 -21.81 -7.21 -2.31
CA LEU A 88 -22.56 -8.34 -2.90
C LEU A 88 -22.82 -9.43 -1.86
N LEU A 89 -21.83 -9.76 -1.03
CA LEU A 89 -21.98 -10.74 0.04
C LEU A 89 -23.03 -10.30 1.06
N LYS A 90 -23.01 -9.02 1.48
CA LYS A 90 -24.03 -8.46 2.39
C LYS A 90 -25.42 -8.49 1.78
N GLU A 91 -25.57 -8.16 0.50
CA GLU A 91 -26.84 -8.23 -0.21
C GLU A 91 -27.38 -9.67 -0.26
N ARG A 92 -26.53 -10.64 -0.59
CA ARG A 92 -26.89 -12.08 -0.58
C ARG A 92 -27.31 -12.56 0.81
N GLN A 93 -26.55 -12.20 1.85
CA GLN A 93 -26.91 -12.54 3.23
C GLN A 93 -28.27 -11.97 3.62
N ASN A 94 -28.57 -10.73 3.23
CA ASN A 94 -29.85 -10.10 3.51
C ASN A 94 -31.00 -10.76 2.75
N ALA A 95 -30.80 -11.11 1.48
CA ALA A 95 -31.76 -11.86 0.68
C ALA A 95 -32.06 -13.23 1.32
N GLN A 96 -31.03 -13.97 1.74
CA GLN A 96 -31.20 -15.25 2.40
C GLN A 96 -31.94 -15.13 3.74
N LYS A 97 -31.61 -14.13 4.57
CA LYS A 97 -32.33 -13.85 5.83
C LYS A 97 -33.81 -13.58 5.57
N LYS A 98 -34.14 -12.82 4.52
CA LYS A 98 -35.52 -12.53 4.14
C LYS A 98 -36.26 -13.80 3.70
N ILE A 99 -35.63 -14.64 2.87
CA ILE A 99 -36.19 -15.94 2.47
C ILE A 99 -36.51 -16.80 3.70
N ASN A 100 -35.55 -16.95 4.62
CA ASN A 100 -35.74 -17.75 5.83
C ASN A 100 -36.88 -17.22 6.71
N LYS A 101 -37.02 -15.89 6.83
CA LYS A 101 -38.11 -15.27 7.58
C LYS A 101 -39.47 -15.57 6.95
N GLU A 102 -39.61 -15.40 5.64
CA GLU A 102 -40.87 -15.67 4.96
C GLU A 102 -41.22 -17.17 4.94
N GLN A 103 -40.22 -18.06 4.84
CA GLN A 103 -40.45 -19.51 4.99
C GLN A 103 -41.00 -19.86 6.37
N LYS A 104 -40.46 -19.27 7.45
CA LYS A 104 -41.01 -19.45 8.81
C LYS A 104 -42.44 -18.94 8.93
N ASN A 105 -42.78 -17.82 8.28
CA ASN A 105 -44.16 -17.32 8.24
C ASN A 105 -45.09 -18.31 7.54
N ILE A 106 -44.67 -18.83 6.38
CA ILE A 106 -45.44 -19.83 5.62
C ILE A 106 -45.67 -21.09 6.46
N GLU A 107 -44.64 -21.61 7.13
CA GLU A 107 -44.77 -22.78 8.01
C GLU A 107 -45.81 -22.53 9.12
N LYS A 108 -45.79 -21.33 9.73
CA LYS A 108 -46.77 -20.94 10.74
C LYS A 108 -48.18 -20.89 10.15
N TYR A 109 -48.35 -20.29 8.97
CA TYR A 109 -49.66 -20.21 8.30
C TYR A 109 -50.17 -21.60 7.91
N GLN A 110 -49.31 -22.50 7.45
CA GLN A 110 -49.67 -23.89 7.15
C GLN A 110 -50.13 -24.64 8.41
N LYS A 111 -49.44 -24.49 9.54
CA LYS A 111 -49.89 -25.05 10.82
C LYS A 111 -51.25 -24.51 11.25
N ASP A 112 -51.49 -23.21 11.07
CA ASP A 112 -52.78 -22.60 11.37
C ASP A 112 -53.88 -23.08 10.41
N ILE A 113 -53.58 -23.28 9.12
CA ILE A 113 -54.52 -23.86 8.15
C ILE A 113 -54.93 -25.26 8.58
N VAL A 114 -53.99 -26.13 8.98
CA VAL A 114 -54.31 -27.48 9.46
C VAL A 114 -55.26 -27.44 10.66
N LYS A 115 -55.02 -26.52 11.61
CA LYS A 115 -55.92 -26.33 12.76
C LYS A 115 -57.31 -25.83 12.37
N GLU A 116 -57.42 -24.93 11.38
CA GLU A 116 -58.71 -24.46 10.90
C GLU A 116 -59.42 -25.52 10.04
N GLN A 117 -58.69 -26.35 9.28
CA GLN A 117 -59.25 -27.45 8.51
C GLN A 117 -59.94 -28.49 9.41
N ALA A 118 -59.37 -28.77 10.58
CA ALA A 118 -60.01 -29.64 11.58
C ALA A 118 -61.37 -29.10 12.09
N LYS A 119 -61.64 -27.80 11.95
CA LYS A 119 -62.94 -27.20 12.33
C LYS A 119 -63.97 -27.28 11.20
N LEU A 120 -63.57 -27.65 9.99
CA LEU A 120 -64.49 -27.84 8.88
C LEU A 120 -65.32 -29.12 9.05
N THR A 121 -64.92 -30.03 9.93
CA THR A 121 -65.68 -31.23 10.30
C THR A 121 -66.61 -30.99 11.49
N ASP A 122 -66.64 -29.78 12.07
CA ASP A 122 -67.58 -29.42 13.14
C ASP A 122 -69.01 -29.38 12.57
N PRO A 123 -70.03 -29.96 13.24
CA PRO A 123 -71.40 -29.97 12.72
C PRO A 123 -72.04 -28.56 12.61
N ASP A 124 -71.49 -27.53 13.27
CA ASP A 124 -71.97 -26.15 13.17
C ASP A 124 -71.48 -25.44 11.89
N LEU A 125 -72.40 -25.26 10.93
CA LEU A 125 -72.16 -24.55 9.67
C LEU A 125 -71.56 -23.15 9.84
N LYS A 126 -71.92 -22.40 10.90
CA LYS A 126 -71.35 -21.05 11.13
C LYS A 126 -69.88 -21.12 11.50
N LYS A 127 -69.44 -22.17 12.20
CA LYS A 127 -68.02 -22.38 12.50
C LYS A 127 -67.26 -22.81 11.26
N GLN A 128 -67.83 -23.71 10.45
CA GLN A 128 -67.23 -24.10 9.18
C GLN A 128 -67.00 -22.89 8.27
N GLU A 129 -68.00 -22.01 8.14
CA GLU A 129 -67.88 -20.80 7.31
C GLU A 129 -66.75 -19.87 7.80
N LYS A 130 -66.64 -19.65 9.11
CA LYS A 130 -65.57 -18.85 9.71
C LYS A 130 -64.19 -19.47 9.48
N ALA A 131 -64.08 -20.80 9.64
CA ALA A 131 -62.84 -21.53 9.38
C ALA A 131 -62.43 -21.41 7.91
N ALA A 132 -63.36 -21.59 6.96
CA ALA A 132 -63.12 -21.46 5.53
C ALA A 132 -62.60 -20.05 5.15
N LYS A 133 -63.24 -18.98 5.65
CA LYS A 133 -62.78 -17.59 5.44
C LYS A 133 -61.38 -17.36 5.99
N LYS A 134 -61.06 -17.96 7.14
CA LYS A 134 -59.72 -17.83 7.75
C LYS A 134 -58.66 -18.59 6.95
N ILE A 135 -58.97 -19.78 6.45
CA ILE A 135 -58.09 -20.55 5.55
C ILE A 135 -57.82 -19.75 4.28
N GLU A 136 -58.84 -19.14 3.68
CA GLU A 136 -58.69 -18.29 2.49
C GLU A 136 -57.73 -17.10 2.75
N SER A 137 -57.89 -16.42 3.89
CA SER A 137 -57.01 -15.33 4.31
C SER A 137 -55.55 -15.79 4.53
N LEU A 138 -55.36 -16.97 5.15
CA LEU A 138 -54.03 -17.55 5.35
C LEU A 138 -53.37 -17.94 4.03
N ASN A 139 -54.13 -18.52 3.08
CA ASN A 139 -53.62 -18.82 1.74
C ASN A 139 -53.17 -17.55 0.99
N LYS A 140 -53.94 -16.45 1.07
CA LYS A 140 -53.53 -15.14 0.53
C LYS A 140 -52.22 -14.62 1.15
N LYS A 141 -51.97 -14.89 2.44
CA LYS A 141 -50.70 -14.53 3.10
C LYS A 141 -49.54 -15.39 2.61
N ILE A 142 -49.75 -16.70 2.45
CA ILE A 142 -48.74 -17.62 1.87
C ILE A 142 -48.35 -17.17 0.47
N GLU A 143 -49.33 -16.80 -0.37
CA GLU A 143 -49.06 -16.30 -1.73
C GLU A 143 -48.18 -15.04 -1.71
N LYS A 144 -48.48 -14.07 -0.83
CA LYS A 144 -47.67 -12.86 -0.67
C LYS A 144 -46.24 -13.18 -0.20
N SER A 145 -46.09 -14.04 0.80
CA SER A 145 -44.77 -14.48 1.28
C SER A 145 -43.98 -15.20 0.18
N ASN A 146 -44.62 -16.04 -0.65
CA ASN A 146 -43.98 -16.68 -1.80
C ASN A 146 -43.49 -15.65 -2.84
N LYS A 147 -44.27 -14.61 -3.15
CA LYS A 147 -43.83 -13.51 -4.03
C LYS A 147 -42.60 -12.78 -3.47
N GLU A 148 -42.56 -12.55 -2.16
CA GLU A 148 -41.41 -11.92 -1.52
C GLU A 148 -40.16 -12.81 -1.50
N ILE A 149 -40.33 -14.13 -1.33
CA ILE A 149 -39.26 -15.12 -1.49
C ILE A 149 -38.73 -15.10 -2.92
N GLU A 150 -39.59 -15.10 -3.93
CA GLU A 150 -39.19 -15.09 -5.33
C GLU A 150 -38.37 -13.83 -5.68
N LYS A 151 -38.83 -12.65 -5.23
CA LYS A 151 -38.07 -11.40 -5.38
C LYS A 151 -36.72 -11.45 -4.68
N ALA A 152 -36.64 -12.08 -3.51
CA ALA A 152 -35.38 -12.22 -2.77
C ALA A 152 -34.43 -13.21 -3.46
N ARG A 153 -34.94 -14.31 -4.02
CA ARG A 153 -34.14 -15.30 -4.78
C ARG A 153 -33.50 -14.70 -6.03
N LYS A 154 -34.15 -13.74 -6.69
CA LYS A 154 -33.58 -12.99 -7.84
C LYS A 154 -32.37 -12.12 -7.46
N LYS A 155 -32.09 -11.92 -6.16
CA LYS A 155 -30.95 -11.15 -5.64
C LYS A 155 -29.81 -12.02 -5.11
N LEU A 156 -29.93 -13.35 -5.22
CA LEU A 156 -28.88 -14.31 -4.86
C LEU A 156 -28.07 -14.65 -6.11
#